data_AF-A0A520PQ78-F1
#
_entry.id   AF-A0A520PQ78-F1
#
_cell.length_a   1.000
_cell.length_b   1.000
_cell.length_c   1.000
_cell.angle_alpha   90.00
_cell.angle_beta   90.00
_cell.angle_gamma   90.00
#
_symmetry.space_group_name_H-M   'P 1'
#
loop_
_entity.id
_entity.type
_entity.pdbx_description
1 polymer ?
#
loop_
_entity_poly.entity_id
_entity_poly.type
_entity_poly.pdbx_seq_one_letter_code
_entity_poly.pdbx_strand_id
1 'polypeptide(L)'
;MNLVFFGIVIFILIFVLLSWFAKTSSKKIAKGVRVVIFILSVILATIFVIAGRFLFSLPLLFLAMSVLKIKGLTAIQILQLWRLLQYLKNSGRFSYYGRSSNVQPSSSLSLEEAYKILGLKKGCSKNDVIKATNKLQKKIHPDVNPNANTERLSQIINEAKENILKNDFN
;
A
#
# COMPACT_ATOMS: atom_id res chain seq x y z
N MET A 1 37.17 36.01 -32.12
CA MET A 1 35.92 36.59 -31.56
C MET A 1 36.25 37.19 -30.20
N ASN A 2 36.16 38.51 -30.07
CA ASN A 2 36.62 39.20 -28.86
C ASN A 2 35.64 38.97 -27.68
N LEU A 3 36.18 38.65 -26.50
CA LEU A 3 35.41 38.56 -25.24
C LEU A 3 34.52 39.78 -25.00
N VAL A 4 34.99 40.97 -25.41
CA VAL A 4 34.23 42.23 -25.35
C VAL A 4 32.95 42.20 -26.19
N PHE A 5 33.00 41.58 -27.38
CA PHE A 5 31.82 41.43 -28.25
C PHE A 5 30.78 40.51 -27.61
N PHE A 6 31.20 39.39 -27.03
CA PHE A 6 30.30 38.50 -26.28
C PHE A 6 29.68 39.21 -25.07
N GLY A 7 30.45 40.02 -24.35
CA GLY A 7 29.94 40.82 -23.22
C GLY A 7 28.83 41.79 -23.62
N ILE A 8 29.01 42.50 -24.74
CA ILE A 8 28.01 43.44 -25.26
C ILE A 8 26.72 42.71 -25.69
N VAL A 9 26.86 41.56 -26.36
CA VAL A 9 25.71 40.72 -26.76
C VAL A 9 24.95 40.21 -25.55
N ILE A 10 25.65 39.70 -24.52
CA ILE A 10 25.04 39.24 -23.26
C ILE A 10 24.29 40.39 -22.58
N PHE A 11 24.88 41.59 -22.56
CA PHE A 11 24.33 42.76 -21.90
C PHE A 11 23.02 43.22 -22.56
N ILE A 12 23.00 43.31 -23.90
CA ILE A 12 21.80 43.64 -24.67
C ILE A 12 20.70 42.61 -24.43
N LEU A 13 21.06 41.31 -24.42
CA LEU A 13 20.11 40.24 -24.20
C LEU A 13 19.47 40.31 -22.81
N ILE A 14 20.27 40.53 -21.77
CA ILE A 14 19.82 40.75 -20.39
C ILE A 14 18.95 42.00 -20.27
N PHE A 15 19.32 43.10 -20.91
CA PHE A 15 18.56 44.34 -20.87
C PHE A 15 17.15 44.17 -21.47
N VAL A 16 17.04 43.49 -22.62
CA VAL A 16 15.75 43.18 -23.26
C VAL A 16 14.91 42.27 -22.35
N LEU A 17 15.53 41.26 -21.73
CA LEU A 17 14.87 40.35 -20.79
C LEU A 17 14.31 41.08 -19.57
N LEU A 18 15.10 41.96 -18.95
CA LEU A 18 14.68 42.76 -17.80
C LEU A 18 13.58 43.77 -18.18
N SER A 19 13.69 44.41 -19.35
CA SER A 19 12.68 45.36 -19.83
C SER A 19 11.33 44.70 -20.07
N TRP A 20 11.33 43.49 -20.64
CA TRP A 20 10.12 42.68 -20.83
C TRP A 20 9.53 42.19 -19.51
N PHE A 21 10.40 41.82 -18.56
CA PHE A 21 9.99 41.41 -17.21
C PHE A 21 9.33 42.55 -16.44
N ALA A 22 9.89 43.76 -16.50
CA ALA A 22 9.37 44.94 -15.81
C ALA A 22 8.01 45.41 -16.33
N LYS A 23 7.71 45.19 -17.62
CA LYS A 23 6.43 45.59 -18.25
C LYS A 23 5.30 44.56 -18.05
N THR A 24 5.61 43.34 -17.61
CA THR A 24 4.64 42.26 -17.48
C THR A 24 3.98 42.27 -16.11
N SER A 25 2.66 42.02 -16.05
CA SER A 25 1.94 42.03 -14.77
C SER A 25 2.43 40.93 -13.82
N SER A 26 2.62 41.27 -12.54
CA SER A 26 3.22 40.40 -11.52
C SER A 26 2.49 39.06 -11.35
N LYS A 27 1.17 39.02 -11.61
CA LYS A 27 0.37 37.79 -11.58
C LYS A 27 0.70 36.81 -12.72
N LYS A 28 0.98 37.32 -13.93
CA LYS A 28 1.34 36.48 -15.09
C LYS A 28 2.77 35.92 -14.94
N ILE A 29 3.69 36.75 -14.45
CA ILE A 29 5.07 36.35 -14.13
C ILE A 29 5.07 35.24 -13.09
N ALA A 30 4.35 35.41 -11.98
CA ALA A 30 4.29 34.40 -10.93
C ALA A 30 3.74 33.06 -11.42
N LYS A 31 2.78 33.06 -12.36
CA LYS A 31 2.25 31.84 -12.97
C LYS A 31 3.25 31.20 -13.95
N GLY A 32 3.93 32.01 -14.76
CA GLY A 32 4.96 31.54 -15.69
C GLY A 32 6.17 30.93 -14.97
N VAL A 33 6.74 31.64 -14.00
CA VAL A 33 7.86 31.17 -13.18
C VAL A 33 7.50 29.87 -12.46
N ARG A 34 6.28 29.77 -11.92
CA ARG A 34 5.76 28.56 -11.28
C ARG A 34 5.75 27.35 -12.23
N VAL A 35 5.31 27.54 -13.48
CA VAL A 35 5.31 26.49 -14.51
C VAL A 35 6.73 26.10 -14.90
N VAL A 36 7.64 27.08 -15.06
CA VAL A 36 9.05 26.83 -15.36
C VAL A 36 9.72 26.01 -14.26
N ILE A 37 9.52 26.38 -12.98
CA ILE A 37 10.04 25.64 -11.83
C ILE A 37 9.50 24.21 -11.82
N PHE A 38 8.20 24.03 -12.11
CA PHE A 38 7.60 22.70 -12.17
C PHE A 38 8.25 21.82 -13.24
N ILE A 39 8.38 22.33 -14.47
CA ILE A 39 8.99 21.60 -15.60
C ILE A 39 10.44 21.25 -15.29
N LEU A 40 11.21 22.21 -14.78
CA LEU A 40 12.62 22.00 -14.42
C LEU A 40 12.76 20.95 -13.31
N SER A 41 11.84 20.96 -12.33
CA SER A 41 11.78 19.94 -11.28
C SER A 41 11.49 18.55 -11.85
N VAL A 42 10.50 18.41 -12.74
CA VAL A 42 10.18 17.11 -13.35
C VAL A 42 11.37 16.56 -14.15
N ILE A 43 12.01 17.39 -14.97
CA ILE A 43 13.18 16.99 -15.77
C ILE A 43 14.31 16.48 -14.85
N LEU A 44 14.62 17.24 -13.81
CA LEU A 44 15.70 16.89 -12.89
C LEU A 44 15.38 15.63 -12.08
N ALA A 45 14.11 15.41 -11.73
CA ALA A 45 13.66 14.19 -11.08
C ALA A 45 13.84 12.97 -11.99
N THR A 46 13.50 13.07 -13.28
CA THR A 46 13.72 12.00 -14.27
C THR A 46 15.19 11.66 -14.43
N ILE A 47 16.06 12.67 -14.46
CA ILE A 47 17.52 12.48 -14.52
C ILE A 47 18.01 11.71 -13.30
N PHE A 48 17.57 12.06 -12.09
CA PHE A 48 17.96 11.34 -10.86
C PHE A 48 17.46 9.90 -10.81
N VAL A 49 16.28 9.63 -11.35
CA VAL A 49 15.73 8.27 -11.48
C VAL A 49 16.62 7.42 -12.39
N ILE A 50 16.99 7.94 -13.56
CA ILE A 50 17.88 7.24 -14.50
C ILE A 50 19.27 7.03 -13.88
N ALA A 51 19.76 7.99 -13.10
CA ALA A 51 21.03 7.88 -12.38
C ALA A 51 21.01 6.91 -11.18
N GLY A 52 19.90 6.20 -10.94
CA GLY A 52 19.75 5.25 -9.82
C GLY A 52 19.64 5.92 -8.44
N ARG A 53 19.53 7.25 -8.38
CA ARG A 53 19.48 8.05 -7.15
C ARG A 53 18.03 8.43 -6.78
N PHE A 54 17.19 7.41 -6.60
CA PHE A 54 15.76 7.57 -6.30
C PHE A 54 15.46 8.37 -5.03
N LEU A 55 16.35 8.36 -4.03
CA LEU A 55 16.16 9.13 -2.80
C LEU A 55 16.16 10.64 -3.06
N PHE A 56 16.86 11.12 -4.09
CA PHE A 56 16.91 12.54 -4.45
C PHE A 56 15.77 12.97 -5.38
N SER A 57 15.11 12.06 -6.10
CA SER A 57 13.96 12.41 -6.93
C SER A 57 12.69 12.67 -6.10
N LEU A 58 12.56 12.02 -4.94
CA LEU A 58 11.41 12.12 -4.05
C LEU A 58 11.18 13.55 -3.50
N PRO A 59 12.18 14.23 -2.90
CA PRO A 59 12.05 15.62 -2.47
C PRO A 59 11.71 16.57 -3.62
N LEU A 60 12.25 16.28 -4.81
CA LEU A 60 12.05 17.08 -6.01
C LEU A 60 10.61 16.98 -6.56
N LEU A 61 10.03 15.78 -6.49
CA LEU A 61 8.62 15.55 -6.79
C LEU A 61 7.69 16.23 -5.77
N PHE A 62 8.04 16.19 -4.48
CA PHE A 62 7.29 16.91 -3.45
C PHE A 62 7.33 18.43 -3.65
N LEU A 63 8.47 18.97 -4.06
CA LEU A 63 8.60 20.39 -4.42
C LEU A 63 7.74 20.75 -5.63
N ALA A 64 7.73 19.91 -6.67
CA ALA A 64 6.87 20.09 -7.84
C ALA A 64 5.37 20.10 -7.47
N MET A 65 4.95 19.21 -6.57
CA MET A 65 3.57 19.15 -6.07
C MET A 65 3.17 20.39 -5.24
N SER A 66 4.08 20.89 -4.39
CA SER A 66 3.85 22.10 -3.59
C SER A 66 3.57 23.33 -4.47
N VAL A 67 4.29 23.43 -5.57
CA VAL A 67 4.19 24.51 -6.57
C VAL A 67 2.81 24.54 -7.25
N LEU A 68 2.16 23.38 -7.42
CA LEU A 68 0.88 23.28 -8.13
C LEU A 68 -0.33 23.81 -7.33
N LYS A 69 -0.19 24.12 -6.03
CA LYS A 69 -1.31 24.64 -5.18
C LYS A 69 -2.65 23.94 -5.45
N ILE A 70 -2.61 22.63 -5.70
CA ILE A 70 -3.81 21.84 -5.93
C ILE A 70 -4.58 21.88 -4.61
N LYS A 71 -5.73 22.57 -4.58
CA LYS A 71 -6.59 22.63 -3.40
C LYS A 71 -7.01 21.19 -3.07
N GLY A 72 -6.41 20.57 -2.06
CA GLY A 72 -6.78 19.22 -1.62
C GLY A 72 -5.63 18.20 -1.52
N LEU A 73 -4.45 18.47 -2.09
CA LEU A 73 -3.29 17.55 -2.04
C LEU A 73 -2.03 18.23 -1.48
N THR A 74 -2.21 19.03 -0.42
CA THR A 74 -1.05 19.54 0.32
C THR A 74 -0.31 18.39 1.01
N ALA A 75 1.00 18.54 1.26
CA ALA A 75 1.80 17.51 1.92
C ALA A 75 1.20 17.07 3.28
N ILE A 76 0.59 18.01 4.00
CA ILE A 76 -0.10 17.76 5.27
C ILE A 76 -1.35 16.90 5.07
N GLN A 77 -2.12 17.11 4.00
CA GLN A 77 -3.29 16.28 3.67
C GLN A 77 -2.86 14.86 3.29
N ILE A 78 -1.77 14.69 2.55
CA ILE A 78 -1.17 13.37 2.27
C ILE A 78 -0.80 12.65 3.58
N LEU A 79 -0.23 13.36 4.55
CA LEU A 79 0.14 12.79 5.84
C LEU A 79 -1.11 12.40 6.65
N GLN A 80 -2.15 13.22 6.64
CA GLN A 80 -3.43 12.90 7.28
C GLN A 80 -4.11 11.67 6.67
N LEU A 81 -4.11 11.56 5.34
CA LEU A 81 -4.59 10.37 4.61
C LEU A 81 -3.78 9.12 4.95
N TRP A 82 -2.45 9.24 5.01
CA TRP A 82 -1.58 8.13 5.40
C TRP A 82 -1.86 7.67 6.82
N ARG A 83 -2.08 8.60 7.77
CA ARG A 83 -2.47 8.26 9.16
C ARG A 83 -3.83 7.56 9.22
N LEU A 84 -4.80 8.01 8.42
CA LEU A 84 -6.11 7.37 8.33
C LEU A 84 -5.99 5.94 7.78
N LEU A 85 -5.21 5.76 6.71
CA LEU A 85 -4.92 4.43 6.15
C LEU A 85 -4.22 3.53 7.17
N GLN A 86 -3.27 4.06 7.93
CA GLN A 86 -2.60 3.34 9.01
C GLN A 86 -3.59 2.90 10.09
N TYR A 87 -4.51 3.79 10.48
CA TYR A 87 -5.55 3.51 11.46
C TYR A 87 -6.54 2.45 10.96
N LEU A 88 -6.98 2.53 9.69
CA LEU A 88 -7.84 1.52 9.07
C LEU A 88 -7.14 0.17 8.91
N LYS A 89 -5.84 0.17 8.63
CA LYS A 89 -5.05 -1.05 8.56
C LYS A 89 -4.92 -1.71 9.94
N ASN A 90 -4.72 -0.90 10.99
CA ASN A 90 -4.61 -1.38 12.37
C ASN A 90 -5.95 -1.70 13.03
N SER A 91 -7.09 -1.23 12.50
CA SER A 91 -8.42 -1.51 13.06
C SER A 91 -8.91 -2.94 12.83
N GLY A 92 -8.06 -3.83 12.32
CA GLY A 92 -8.27 -5.29 12.33
C GLY A 92 -9.34 -5.81 11.36
N ARG A 93 -10.03 -4.93 10.63
CA ARG A 93 -11.10 -5.31 9.69
C ARG A 93 -10.59 -5.88 8.35
N PHE A 94 -9.29 -5.78 8.08
CA PHE A 94 -8.68 -6.17 6.79
C PHE A 94 -7.47 -7.11 6.93
N SER A 95 -7.12 -7.57 8.12
CA SER A 95 -5.96 -8.43 8.36
C SER A 95 -6.15 -9.92 8.00
N TYR A 96 -7.36 -10.33 7.62
CA TYR A 96 -7.71 -11.75 7.48
C TYR A 96 -7.44 -12.36 6.08
N TYR A 97 -7.43 -11.58 5.00
CA TYR A 97 -7.23 -12.11 3.64
C TYR A 97 -5.77 -12.41 3.25
N GLY A 98 -4.79 -12.08 4.09
CA GLY A 98 -3.39 -12.09 3.67
C GLY A 98 -2.53 -13.26 4.17
N ARG A 99 -3.08 -14.26 4.89
CA ARG A 99 -2.31 -15.25 5.70
C ARG A 99 -2.63 -16.70 5.30
N SER A 100 -3.11 -16.93 4.07
CA SER A 100 -3.48 -18.26 3.57
C SER A 100 -2.31 -19.09 3.03
N SER A 101 -1.07 -18.63 3.13
CA SER A 101 0.09 -19.38 2.62
C SER A 101 1.05 -19.73 3.74
N ASN A 102 0.93 -20.96 4.23
CA ASN A 102 1.97 -21.70 4.94
C ASN A 102 2.20 -21.31 6.42
N VAL A 103 1.15 -21.39 7.23
CA VAL A 103 1.33 -21.54 8.68
C VAL A 103 1.45 -23.04 8.93
N GLN A 104 2.65 -23.53 9.24
CA GLN A 104 2.81 -24.86 9.82
C GLN A 104 1.86 -25.00 11.02
N PRO A 105 1.15 -26.13 11.18
CA PRO A 105 0.24 -26.34 12.31
C PRO A 105 1.06 -26.39 13.61
N SER A 106 1.30 -25.24 14.21
CA SER A 106 2.04 -25.10 15.47
C SER A 106 1.12 -24.91 16.67
N SER A 107 -0.18 -25.16 16.51
CA SER A 107 -1.06 -25.41 17.64
C SER A 107 -0.94 -26.88 17.99
N SER A 108 -0.46 -27.16 19.20
CA SER A 108 -0.44 -28.45 19.88
C SER A 108 -1.86 -28.98 20.12
N LEU A 109 -2.65 -29.18 19.07
CA LEU A 109 -3.93 -29.88 19.16
C LEU A 109 -3.63 -31.35 19.36
N SER A 110 -3.96 -31.88 20.53
CA SER A 110 -3.86 -33.32 20.78
C SER A 110 -4.84 -34.06 19.85
N LEU A 111 -4.49 -35.27 19.44
CA LEU A 111 -5.40 -36.08 18.60
C LEU A 111 -6.76 -36.29 19.27
N GLU A 112 -6.78 -36.42 20.59
CA GLU A 112 -8.04 -36.53 21.33
C GLU A 112 -8.89 -35.26 21.25
N GLU A 113 -8.25 -34.10 21.27
CA GLU A 113 -8.93 -32.80 21.17
C GLU A 113 -9.49 -32.60 19.77
N ALA A 114 -8.74 -32.99 18.73
CA ALA A 114 -9.22 -32.95 17.35
C ALA A 114 -10.48 -33.81 17.16
N TYR A 115 -10.51 -35.01 17.73
CA TYR A 115 -11.69 -35.88 17.72
C TYR A 115 -12.88 -35.28 18.49
N LYS A 116 -12.63 -34.67 19.66
CA LYS A 116 -13.67 -33.96 20.43
C LYS A 116 -14.25 -32.76 19.68
N ILE A 117 -13.42 -31.98 18.99
CA ILE A 117 -13.84 -30.81 18.20
C ILE A 117 -14.77 -31.21 17.06
N LEU A 118 -14.46 -32.32 16.36
CA LEU A 118 -15.32 -32.84 15.28
C LEU A 118 -16.53 -33.64 15.81
N GLY A 119 -16.57 -33.98 17.10
CA GLY A 119 -17.62 -34.79 17.71
C GLY A 119 -17.58 -36.26 17.27
N LEU A 120 -16.39 -36.77 16.94
CA LEU A 120 -16.16 -38.14 16.48
C LEU A 120 -15.39 -38.96 17.53
N LYS A 121 -15.57 -40.28 17.51
CA LYS A 121 -14.79 -41.22 18.35
C LYS A 121 -13.55 -41.69 17.59
N LYS A 122 -12.51 -42.12 18.33
CA LYS A 122 -11.33 -42.75 17.72
C LYS A 122 -11.74 -44.00 16.94
N GLY A 123 -11.20 -44.19 15.73
CA GLY A 123 -11.54 -45.33 14.85
C GLY A 123 -12.63 -45.07 13.79
N CYS A 124 -12.96 -43.80 13.50
CA CYS A 124 -13.86 -43.45 12.39
C CYS A 124 -13.21 -43.66 11.01
N SER A 125 -14.01 -43.74 9.94
CA SER A 125 -13.47 -43.76 8.58
C SER A 125 -13.03 -42.35 8.14
N LYS A 126 -12.05 -42.28 7.23
CA LYS A 126 -11.61 -41.02 6.58
C LYS A 126 -12.79 -40.23 6.00
N ASN A 127 -13.79 -40.94 5.46
CA ASN A 127 -14.99 -40.33 4.89
C ASN A 127 -15.88 -39.67 5.95
N ASP A 128 -15.91 -40.20 7.17
CA ASP A 128 -16.73 -39.67 8.27
C ASP A 128 -16.14 -38.38 8.82
N VAL A 129 -14.79 -38.31 8.90
CA VAL A 129 -14.06 -37.09 9.26
C VAL A 129 -14.41 -35.96 8.30
N ILE A 130 -14.32 -36.20 6.99
CA ILE A 130 -14.63 -35.20 5.96
C ILE A 130 -16.10 -34.75 6.03
N LYS A 131 -17.03 -35.70 6.22
CA LYS A 131 -18.47 -35.37 6.36
C LYS A 131 -18.73 -34.51 7.60
N ALA A 132 -18.12 -34.84 8.74
CA ALA A 132 -18.27 -34.08 9.98
C ALA A 132 -17.71 -32.66 9.84
N THR A 133 -16.50 -32.50 9.27
CA THR A 133 -15.91 -31.19 8.99
C THR A 133 -16.82 -30.36 8.09
N ASN A 134 -17.28 -30.91 6.96
CA ASN A 134 -18.17 -30.19 6.04
C ASN A 134 -19.49 -29.77 6.69
N LYS A 135 -20.04 -30.60 7.59
CA LYS A 135 -21.26 -30.28 8.34
C LYS A 135 -21.03 -29.14 9.33
N LEU A 136 -19.90 -29.11 10.02
CA LEU A 136 -19.53 -28.02 10.93
C LEU A 136 -19.23 -26.72 10.16
N GLN A 137 -18.48 -26.81 9.06
CA GLN A 137 -18.14 -25.70 8.17
C GLN A 137 -19.39 -24.97 7.65
N LYS A 138 -20.41 -25.73 7.22
CA LYS A 138 -21.69 -25.17 6.76
C LYS A 138 -22.45 -24.42 7.85
N LYS A 139 -22.36 -24.87 9.11
CA LYS A 139 -23.04 -24.22 10.24
C LYS A 139 -22.39 -22.90 10.65
N ILE A 140 -21.08 -22.79 10.49
CA ILE A 140 -20.35 -21.59 10.86
C ILE A 140 -20.28 -20.56 9.73
N HIS A 141 -20.54 -20.94 8.48
CA HIS A 141 -20.36 -20.10 7.28
C HIS A 141 -20.85 -18.64 7.47
N PRO A 142 -20.09 -17.62 7.01
CA PRO A 142 -20.42 -16.21 7.24
C PRO A 142 -21.79 -15.81 6.67
N ASP A 143 -22.25 -16.48 5.60
CA ASP A 143 -23.60 -16.28 5.04
C ASP A 143 -24.72 -16.63 6.03
N VAL A 144 -24.46 -17.54 6.96
CA VAL A 144 -25.44 -18.00 7.97
C VAL A 144 -25.33 -17.17 9.25
N ASN A 145 -24.14 -16.68 9.59
CA ASN A 145 -23.94 -15.85 10.77
C ASN A 145 -22.94 -14.69 10.54
N PRO A 146 -23.43 -13.51 10.10
CA PRO A 146 -22.57 -12.38 9.72
C PRO A 146 -21.79 -11.73 10.87
N ASN A 147 -22.19 -11.97 12.12
CA ASN A 147 -21.69 -11.25 13.30
C ASN A 147 -20.77 -12.09 14.21
N ALA A 148 -20.55 -13.36 13.90
CA ALA A 148 -19.73 -14.26 14.70
C ALA A 148 -18.29 -14.36 14.16
N ASN A 149 -17.32 -14.67 15.06
CA ASN A 149 -15.93 -14.99 14.71
C ASN A 149 -15.82 -16.35 13.97
N THR A 150 -16.55 -16.50 12.88
CA THR A 150 -16.68 -17.70 12.04
C THR A 150 -15.33 -18.18 11.50
N GLU A 151 -14.44 -17.26 11.15
CA GLU A 151 -13.16 -17.59 10.50
C GLU A 151 -12.22 -18.34 11.46
N ARG A 152 -12.15 -17.93 12.74
CA ARG A 152 -11.34 -18.61 13.75
C ARG A 152 -11.86 -20.01 14.05
N LEU A 153 -13.18 -20.17 14.12
CA LEU A 153 -13.81 -21.49 14.29
C LEU A 153 -13.55 -22.39 13.07
N SER A 154 -13.60 -21.83 11.87
CA SER A 154 -13.27 -22.50 10.61
C SER A 154 -11.81 -22.99 10.60
N GLN A 155 -10.88 -22.14 11.07
CA GLN A 155 -9.48 -22.50 11.16
C GLN A 155 -9.26 -23.69 12.11
N ILE A 156 -9.84 -23.65 13.31
CA ILE A 156 -9.75 -24.73 14.31
C ILE A 156 -10.31 -26.06 13.76
N ILE A 157 -11.43 -26.00 13.02
CA ILE A 157 -12.04 -27.18 12.40
C ILE A 157 -11.13 -27.77 11.31
N ASN A 158 -10.49 -26.92 10.49
CA ASN A 158 -9.56 -27.38 9.47
C ASN A 158 -8.27 -27.96 10.07
N GLU A 159 -7.72 -27.32 11.11
CA GLU A 159 -6.57 -27.84 11.85
C GLU A 159 -6.89 -29.21 12.48
N ALA A 160 -8.07 -29.39 13.08
CA ALA A 160 -8.51 -30.68 13.61
C ALA A 160 -8.62 -31.76 12.51
N LYS A 161 -9.18 -31.42 11.34
CA LYS A 161 -9.26 -32.33 10.19
C LYS A 161 -7.87 -32.75 9.71
N GLU A 162 -6.96 -31.79 9.51
CA GLU A 162 -5.60 -32.07 9.04
C GLU A 162 -4.81 -32.91 10.03
N ASN A 163 -4.94 -32.63 11.33
CA ASN A 163 -4.28 -33.40 12.39
C ASN A 163 -4.74 -34.86 12.42
N ILE A 164 -6.05 -35.12 12.29
CA ILE A 164 -6.58 -36.49 12.23
C ILE A 164 -6.10 -37.21 10.97
N LEU A 165 -6.17 -36.54 9.80
CA LEU A 165 -5.74 -37.12 8.53
C LEU A 165 -4.26 -37.47 8.51
N LYS A 166 -3.42 -36.67 9.17
CA LYS A 166 -1.97 -36.86 9.21
C LYS A 166 -1.51 -37.97 10.17
N ASN A 167 -2.24 -38.23 11.25
CA ASN A 167 -1.78 -39.18 12.28
C ASN A 167 -2.52 -40.53 12.27
N ASP A 168 -3.77 -40.59 11.83
CA ASP A 168 -4.61 -41.81 11.90
C ASP A 168 -4.77 -42.51 10.54
N PHE A 169 -4.47 -41.82 9.43
CA PHE A 169 -4.66 -42.31 8.06
C PHE A 169 -3.40 -42.20 7.18
N ASN A 170 -2.24 -41.95 7.79
CA ASN A 170 -0.96 -41.83 7.11
C ASN A 170 -0.01 -42.97 7.47
#